data_AF-A0A2A9CBQ6-F1
#
_entry.id   AF-A0A2A9CBQ6-F1
#
_cell.length_a   1.000
_cell.length_b   1.000
_cell.length_c   1.000
_cell.angle_alpha   90.00
_cell.angle_beta   90.00
_cell.angle_gamma   90.00
#
_symmetry.space_group_name_H-M   'P 1'
#
loop_
_entity.id
_entity.type
_entity.pdbx_description
1 polymer ?
#
loop_
_entity_poly.entity_id
_entity_poly.type
_entity_poly.pdbx_seq_one_letter_code
_entity_poly.pdbx_strand_id
1 'polypeptide(L)'
;MKKFLATLDQPMQAKTGKEKALTVLSIIGFILLLYLVAFSPFMFRLFITCLSVGVSLYVIKKIHDFDRVLKGEKAEQPAPSSNEANQLSFSLEQPEVEAESIEEAEKERELEQINSDKTMLFEELLSKADLDEIEKESYRNRMQQKESESNRIVQEVLLFKDKIQKAVIDKKGLFIKETPDMKMVAELIGVDSVESSTLVELNEELRLIYNEIPEAKRTILIEYEMVNEDFELTRLGYKELMKEVRKLEKKTRQVVEQ
;
A
#
# COMPACT_ATOMS: atom_id res chain seq x y z
N MET A 1 -12.63 17.96 24.22
CA MET A 1 -13.77 17.51 23.39
C MET A 1 -15.10 18.23 23.65
N LYS A 2 -15.43 18.68 24.87
CA LYS A 2 -16.71 19.38 25.13
C LYS A 2 -16.90 20.74 24.42
N LYS A 3 -15.81 21.42 24.03
CA LYS A 3 -15.87 22.69 23.28
C LYS A 3 -16.05 22.53 21.76
N PHE A 4 -15.93 21.32 21.22
CA PHE A 4 -16.07 21.05 19.79
C PHE A 4 -17.49 20.57 19.44
N LEU A 5 -18.13 19.84 20.36
CA LEU A 5 -19.53 19.44 20.25
C LEU A 5 -20.51 20.59 20.47
N ALA A 6 -20.13 21.61 21.25
CA ALA A 6 -20.95 22.81 21.46
C ALA A 6 -21.02 23.73 20.21
N THR A 7 -20.14 23.53 19.22
CA THR A 7 -20.10 24.34 18.00
C THR A 7 -20.94 23.74 16.87
N LEU A 8 -21.38 22.48 17.01
CA LEU A 8 -22.25 21.79 16.04
C LEU A 8 -23.74 21.87 16.40
N ASP A 9 -24.05 22.22 17.65
CA ASP A 9 -25.43 22.31 18.15
C ASP A 9 -25.94 23.75 18.27
N GLN A 10 -25.20 24.73 17.73
CA GLN A 10 -25.75 26.06 17.54
C GLN A 10 -26.57 26.07 16.24
N PRO A 11 -27.91 26.22 16.29
CA PRO A 11 -28.63 26.61 15.09
C PRO A 11 -27.99 27.92 14.62
N MET A 12 -27.63 28.00 13.33
CA MET A 12 -27.01 29.17 12.72
C MET A 12 -27.86 30.44 12.94
N GLN A 13 -27.75 31.04 14.12
CA GLN A 13 -28.16 32.41 14.38
C GLN A 13 -27.02 33.30 13.93
N ALA A 14 -26.85 33.37 12.60
CA ALA A 14 -26.04 34.38 11.96
C ALA A 14 -26.70 35.75 12.21
N LYS A 15 -26.15 36.48 13.18
CA LYS A 15 -26.39 37.90 13.38
C LYS A 15 -25.75 38.63 12.19
N THR A 16 -26.48 39.58 11.61
CA THR A 16 -26.09 40.48 10.50
C THR A 16 -25.96 39.90 9.08
N GLY A 17 -26.70 40.50 8.13
CA GLY A 17 -26.79 40.07 6.72
C GLY A 17 -25.48 40.14 5.91
N LYS A 18 -24.43 40.77 6.44
CA LYS A 18 -23.10 40.81 5.82
C LYS A 18 -22.37 39.46 5.88
N GLU A 19 -22.53 38.71 6.98
CA GLU A 19 -21.90 37.38 7.13
C GLU A 19 -22.57 36.32 6.26
N LYS A 20 -23.89 36.45 6.03
CA LYS A 20 -24.62 35.60 5.07
C LYS A 20 -24.21 35.88 3.62
N ALA A 21 -23.97 37.15 3.27
CA ALA A 21 -23.46 37.49 1.94
C ALA A 21 -22.02 36.98 1.73
N LEU A 22 -21.17 37.06 2.76
CA LEU A 22 -19.78 36.57 2.70
C LEU A 22 -19.71 35.04 2.56
N THR A 23 -20.54 34.30 3.31
CA THR A 23 -20.58 32.83 3.22
C THR A 23 -21.13 32.37 1.87
N VAL A 24 -22.18 33.01 1.35
CA VAL A 24 -22.71 32.70 0.01
C VAL A 24 -21.70 33.02 -1.08
N LEU A 25 -20.98 34.15 -0.98
CA LEU A 25 -19.94 34.51 -1.96
C LEU A 25 -18.72 33.57 -1.89
N SER A 26 -18.38 33.07 -0.70
CA SER A 26 -17.35 32.05 -0.52
C SER A 26 -17.76 30.71 -1.13
N ILE A 27 -19.02 30.28 -0.95
CA ILE A 27 -19.54 29.04 -1.54
C ILE A 27 -19.57 29.16 -3.07
N ILE A 28 -20.05 30.28 -3.61
CA ILE A 28 -20.06 30.53 -5.06
C ILE A 28 -18.63 30.54 -5.61
N GLY A 29 -17.69 31.21 -4.93
CA GLY A 29 -16.28 31.22 -5.31
C GLY A 29 -15.67 29.82 -5.29
N PHE A 30 -16.03 28.99 -4.31
CA PHE A 30 -15.58 27.61 -4.22
C PHE A 30 -16.13 26.74 -5.37
N ILE A 31 -17.41 26.90 -5.71
CA ILE A 31 -18.04 26.20 -6.85
C ILE A 31 -17.38 26.64 -8.17
N LEU A 32 -17.10 27.93 -8.32
CA LEU A 32 -16.47 28.48 -9.52
C LEU A 32 -15.00 28.02 -9.64
N LEU A 33 -14.30 27.89 -8.51
CA LEU A 33 -12.97 27.29 -8.44
C LEU A 33 -12.99 25.81 -8.83
N LEU A 34 -13.97 25.04 -8.34
CA LEU A 34 -14.15 23.64 -8.75
C LEU A 34 -14.48 23.51 -10.24
N TYR A 35 -15.27 24.42 -10.80
CA TYR A 35 -15.57 24.45 -12.24
C TYR A 35 -14.31 24.73 -13.07
N LEU A 36 -13.47 25.66 -12.63
CA LEU A 36 -12.22 26.02 -13.30
C LEU A 36 -11.17 24.89 -13.22
N VAL A 37 -11.18 24.15 -12.11
CA VAL A 37 -10.42 22.90 -11.93
C VAL A 37 -10.91 21.82 -12.88
N ALA A 38 -12.21 21.68 -13.12
CA ALA A 38 -12.77 20.66 -14.01
C ALA A 38 -12.48 20.92 -15.51
N PHE A 39 -12.42 22.18 -15.93
CA PHE A 39 -12.23 22.55 -17.34
C PHE A 39 -10.76 22.67 -17.78
N SER A 40 -9.82 22.80 -16.82
CA SER A 40 -8.38 22.88 -17.10
C SER A 40 -7.65 21.62 -16.59
N PRO A 41 -7.14 20.76 -17.49
CA PRO A 41 -6.42 19.54 -17.09
C PRO A 41 -5.13 19.83 -16.30
N PHE A 42 -4.56 21.04 -16.44
CA PHE A 42 -3.40 21.48 -15.64
C PHE A 42 -3.79 21.80 -14.19
N MET A 43 -4.89 22.55 -14.00
CA MET A 43 -5.38 22.92 -12.66
C MET A 43 -5.91 21.70 -11.90
N PHE A 44 -6.54 20.75 -12.59
CA PHE A 44 -6.93 19.46 -12.01
C PHE A 44 -5.72 18.69 -11.46
N ARG A 45 -4.63 18.60 -12.23
CA ARG A 45 -3.41 17.92 -11.79
C ARG A 45 -2.80 18.60 -10.56
N LEU A 46 -2.69 19.93 -10.54
CA LEU A 46 -2.20 20.66 -9.38
C LEU A 46 -3.09 20.47 -8.15
N PHE A 47 -4.42 20.52 -8.32
CA PHE A 47 -5.37 20.32 -7.23
C PHE A 47 -5.25 18.91 -6.63
N ILE A 48 -5.19 17.87 -7.47
CA ILE A 48 -5.01 16.49 -6.99
C ILE A 48 -3.65 16.29 -6.33
N THR A 49 -2.57 16.89 -6.83
CA THR A 49 -1.26 16.82 -6.16
C THR A 49 -1.28 17.53 -4.81
N CYS A 50 -1.86 18.73 -4.71
CA CYS A 50 -1.99 19.44 -3.44
C CYS A 50 -2.90 18.70 -2.46
N LEU A 51 -4.00 18.10 -2.93
CA LEU A 51 -4.90 17.31 -2.11
C LEU A 51 -4.21 16.03 -1.62
N SER A 52 -3.46 15.34 -2.48
CA SER A 52 -2.68 14.16 -2.11
C SER A 52 -1.62 14.48 -1.05
N VAL A 53 -0.85 15.55 -1.23
CA VAL A 53 0.13 16.01 -0.25
C VAL A 53 -0.57 16.44 1.05
N GLY A 54 -1.69 17.15 0.96
CA GLY A 54 -2.48 17.58 2.12
C GLY A 54 -3.03 16.40 2.93
N VAL A 55 -3.56 15.38 2.26
CA VAL A 55 -4.04 14.14 2.91
C VAL A 55 -2.86 13.39 3.54
N SER A 56 -1.72 13.31 2.86
CA SER A 56 -0.52 12.68 3.39
C SER A 56 -0.04 13.35 4.68
N LEU A 57 0.03 14.69 4.71
CA LEU A 57 0.37 15.46 5.91
C LEU A 57 -0.69 15.31 7.01
N TYR A 58 -1.97 15.26 6.65
CA TYR A 58 -3.06 15.03 7.61
C TYR A 58 -2.96 13.65 8.27
N VAL A 59 -2.66 12.60 7.50
CA VAL A 59 -2.48 11.24 8.02
C VAL A 59 -1.26 11.18 8.94
N ILE A 60 -0.13 11.76 8.54
CA ILE A 60 1.08 11.84 9.40
C ILE A 60 0.75 12.57 10.71
N LYS A 61 0.05 13.71 10.63
CA LYS A 61 -0.35 14.46 11.82
C LYS A 61 -1.31 13.67 12.71
N LYS A 62 -2.26 12.95 12.11
CA LYS A 62 -3.22 12.11 12.83
C LYS A 62 -2.56 10.92 13.51
N ILE A 63 -1.58 10.29 12.86
CA ILE A 63 -0.75 9.24 13.43
C ILE A 63 0.07 9.79 14.60
N HIS A 64 0.69 10.96 14.45
CA HIS A 64 1.42 11.61 15.53
C HIS A 64 0.51 12.02 16.70
N ASP A 65 -0.72 12.48 16.43
CA ASP A 65 -1.71 12.76 17.48
C ASP A 65 -2.18 11.47 18.17
N PHE A 66 -2.32 10.36 17.44
CA PHE A 66 -2.60 9.04 18.02
C PHE A 66 -1.45 8.51 18.88
N ASP A 67 -0.21 8.65 18.42
CA ASP A 67 0.99 8.27 19.17
C ASP A 67 1.14 9.13 20.43
N ARG A 68 0.79 10.42 20.36
CA ARG A 68 0.74 11.32 21.54
C ARG A 68 -0.36 10.95 22.53
N VAL A 69 -1.48 10.39 22.06
CA VAL A 69 -2.58 9.92 22.93
C VAL A 69 -2.24 8.57 23.56
N LEU A 70 -1.54 7.68 22.83
CA LEU A 70 -1.07 6.39 23.32
C LEU A 70 0.10 6.51 24.31
N LYS A 71 1.02 7.46 24.10
CA LYS A 71 2.16 7.73 25.00
C LYS A 71 1.78 8.52 26.25
N GLY A 72 0.53 8.97 26.38
CA GLY A 72 -0.03 9.48 27.63
C GLY A 72 0.84 10.49 28.36
N GLU A 73 1.18 11.63 27.75
CA GLU A 73 1.90 12.67 28.48
C GLU A 73 1.36 14.09 28.24
N LYS A 74 1.30 14.82 29.36
CA LYS A 74 0.87 16.20 29.53
C LYS A 74 1.76 17.15 28.76
N ALA A 75 1.17 18.28 28.38
CA ALA A 75 1.82 19.37 27.68
C ALA A 75 3.03 19.94 28.44
N GLU A 76 4.16 20.09 27.74
CA GLU A 76 4.95 21.32 27.69
C GLU A 76 5.85 21.30 26.41
N GLN A 77 5.82 22.40 25.67
CA GLN A 77 6.74 22.74 24.57
C GLN A 77 8.00 23.43 25.15
N PRO A 78 9.00 23.85 24.35
CA PRO A 78 9.70 23.21 23.22
C PRO A 78 11.25 23.35 23.37
N ALA A 79 12.07 22.51 22.72
CA ALA A 79 13.40 22.89 22.20
C ALA A 79 14.11 21.72 21.47
N PRO A 80 15.08 22.00 20.58
CA PRO A 80 15.45 21.16 19.45
C PRO A 80 16.79 20.44 19.62
N SER A 81 16.86 19.20 19.17
CA SER A 81 18.04 18.38 18.78
C SER A 81 17.55 16.94 18.89
N SER A 82 17.84 15.98 18.04
CA SER A 82 18.96 15.72 17.16
C SER A 82 18.56 14.47 16.38
N ASN A 83 19.08 14.31 15.16
CA ASN A 83 19.39 13.04 14.51
C ASN A 83 18.69 11.80 15.05
N GLU A 84 17.58 11.39 14.42
CA GLU A 84 17.31 9.98 14.17
C GLU A 84 16.57 9.87 12.84
N ALA A 85 17.36 9.70 11.78
CA ALA A 85 16.90 9.03 10.58
C ALA A 85 16.61 7.58 10.95
N ASN A 86 15.44 7.32 11.52
CA ASN A 86 14.93 5.96 11.65
C ASN A 86 14.51 5.51 10.26
N GLN A 87 15.46 4.85 9.62
CA GLN A 87 15.30 4.01 8.45
C GLN A 87 14.08 3.11 8.65
N LEU A 88 13.04 3.35 7.86
CA LEU A 88 11.98 2.39 7.63
C LEU A 88 12.58 1.24 6.81
N SER A 89 13.24 0.31 7.50
CA SER A 89 13.59 -0.99 6.98
C SER A 89 12.30 -1.76 6.72
N PHE A 90 11.73 -1.58 5.53
CA PHE A 90 10.66 -2.43 5.01
C PHE A 90 11.29 -3.74 4.55
N SER A 91 11.39 -4.69 5.48
CA SER A 91 11.71 -6.08 5.19
C SER A 91 10.56 -6.65 4.35
N LEU A 92 10.78 -6.82 3.04
CA LEU A 92 9.93 -7.64 2.18
C LEU A 92 10.16 -9.11 2.57
N GLU A 93 9.56 -9.51 3.67
CA GLU A 93 9.25 -10.91 3.87
C GLU A 93 8.11 -11.25 2.91
N GLN A 94 8.42 -12.15 1.98
CA GLN A 94 7.47 -12.74 1.06
C GLN A 94 6.89 -14.02 1.71
N PRO A 95 5.90 -13.90 2.63
CA PRO A 95 4.93 -14.98 2.82
C PRO A 95 3.46 -14.51 2.94
N GLU A 96 3.15 -13.21 2.79
CA GLU A 96 1.79 -12.70 3.06
C GLU A 96 0.68 -13.28 2.14
N VAL A 97 1.00 -13.67 0.91
CA VAL A 97 -0.01 -14.11 -0.06
C VAL A 97 -0.65 -15.46 0.29
N GLU A 98 0.11 -16.36 0.95
CA GLU A 98 -0.43 -17.66 1.38
C GLU A 98 -1.21 -17.53 2.69
N ALA A 99 -0.75 -16.70 3.63
CA ALA A 99 -1.45 -16.46 4.90
C ALA A 99 -2.81 -15.80 4.71
N GLU A 100 -2.91 -14.80 3.82
CA GLU A 100 -4.17 -14.10 3.52
C GLU A 100 -5.20 -15.07 2.88
N SER A 101 -4.74 -16.02 2.05
CA SER A 101 -5.62 -17.01 1.41
C SER A 101 -6.23 -18.04 2.38
N ILE A 102 -5.50 -18.38 3.46
CA ILE A 102 -5.98 -19.32 4.49
C ILE A 102 -7.02 -18.63 5.38
N GLU A 103 -6.76 -17.39 5.78
CA GLU A 103 -7.69 -16.59 6.59
C GLU A 103 -9.00 -16.33 5.84
N GLU A 104 -8.94 -16.08 4.53
CA GLU A 104 -10.14 -15.92 3.70
C GLU A 104 -10.98 -17.19 3.58
N ALA A 105 -10.33 -18.34 3.39
CA ALA A 105 -11.02 -19.63 3.33
C ALA A 105 -11.67 -20.00 4.68
N GLU A 106 -11.06 -19.62 5.81
CA GLU A 106 -11.66 -19.79 7.13
C GLU A 106 -12.88 -18.88 7.31
N LYS A 107 -12.78 -17.61 6.90
CA LYS A 107 -13.88 -16.64 6.97
C LYS A 107 -15.07 -17.03 6.08
N GLU A 108 -14.82 -17.63 4.92
CA GLU A 108 -15.88 -18.14 4.04
C GLU A 108 -16.65 -19.30 4.70
N ARG A 109 -15.94 -20.22 5.36
CA ARG A 109 -16.55 -21.31 6.13
C ARG A 109 -17.34 -20.81 7.33
N GLU A 110 -16.83 -19.82 8.06
CA GLU A 110 -17.57 -19.18 9.16
C GLU A 110 -18.87 -18.54 8.65
N LEU A 111 -18.83 -17.90 7.48
CA LEU A 111 -20.00 -17.26 6.88
C LEU A 111 -21.05 -18.29 6.42
N GLU A 112 -20.62 -19.43 5.89
CA GLU A 112 -21.50 -20.55 5.54
C GLU A 112 -22.18 -21.16 6.78
N GLN A 113 -21.43 -21.33 7.88
CA GLN A 113 -22.00 -21.78 9.15
C GLN A 113 -23.05 -20.81 9.70
N ILE A 114 -22.75 -19.50 9.70
CA ILE A 114 -23.69 -18.47 10.14
C ILE A 114 -24.96 -18.47 9.28
N ASN A 115 -24.84 -18.65 7.97
CA ASN A 115 -26.00 -18.74 7.08
C ASN A 115 -26.83 -19.99 7.37
N SER A 116 -26.21 -21.13 7.65
CA SER A 116 -26.89 -22.36 8.05
C SER A 116 -27.66 -22.18 9.36
N ASP A 117 -27.02 -21.63 10.38
CA ASP A 117 -27.62 -21.34 11.69
C ASP A 117 -28.80 -20.36 11.57
N LYS A 118 -28.66 -19.33 10.73
CA LYS A 118 -29.73 -18.38 10.44
C LYS A 118 -30.94 -19.07 9.79
N THR A 119 -30.72 -19.97 8.84
CA THR A 119 -31.79 -20.74 8.20
C THR A 119 -32.47 -21.67 9.21
N MET A 120 -31.72 -22.34 10.09
CA MET A 120 -32.29 -23.17 11.16
C MET A 120 -33.15 -22.36 12.12
N LEU A 121 -32.66 -21.20 12.56
CA LEU A 121 -33.40 -20.30 13.45
C LEU A 121 -34.67 -19.76 12.78
N PHE A 122 -34.63 -19.49 11.46
CA PHE A 122 -35.80 -19.04 10.72
C PHE A 122 -36.86 -20.14 10.58
N GLU A 123 -36.46 -21.37 10.30
CA GLU A 123 -37.37 -22.52 10.27
C GLU A 123 -37.98 -22.80 11.66
N GLU A 124 -37.20 -22.65 12.73
CA GLU A 124 -37.71 -22.74 14.09
C GLU A 124 -38.76 -21.65 14.36
N LEU A 125 -38.52 -20.41 13.93
CA LEU A 125 -39.47 -19.30 14.05
C LEU A 125 -40.75 -19.55 13.23
N LEU A 126 -40.63 -20.01 11.98
CA LEU A 126 -41.78 -20.35 11.14
C LEU A 126 -42.60 -21.51 11.72
N SER A 127 -41.94 -22.48 12.37
CA SER A 127 -42.61 -23.62 13.00
C SER A 127 -43.41 -23.22 14.25
N LYS A 128 -42.92 -22.23 15.00
CA LYS A 128 -43.57 -21.71 16.21
C LYS A 128 -44.58 -20.59 15.93
N ALA A 129 -44.50 -19.98 14.76
CA ALA A 129 -45.42 -18.94 14.34
C ALA A 129 -46.76 -19.54 13.92
N ASP A 130 -47.85 -18.94 14.42
CA ASP A 130 -49.21 -19.28 14.04
C ASP A 130 -49.54 -18.61 12.69
N LEU A 131 -48.95 -19.16 11.62
CA LEU A 131 -49.10 -18.70 10.25
C LEU A 131 -49.73 -19.82 9.39
N ASP A 132 -50.49 -19.43 8.38
CA ASP A 132 -51.02 -20.35 7.39
C ASP A 132 -49.89 -20.95 6.52
N GLU A 133 -50.06 -22.19 6.06
CA GLU A 133 -49.03 -22.90 5.29
C GLU A 133 -48.65 -22.18 3.98
N ILE A 134 -49.60 -21.48 3.35
CA ILE A 134 -49.35 -20.68 2.14
C ILE A 134 -48.41 -19.50 2.45
N GLU A 135 -48.55 -18.88 3.62
CA GLU A 135 -47.67 -17.78 4.03
C GLU A 135 -46.28 -18.29 4.39
N LYS A 136 -46.18 -19.43 5.10
CA LYS A 136 -44.90 -20.08 5.39
C LYS A 136 -44.13 -20.44 4.12
N GLU A 137 -44.81 -21.00 3.12
CA GLU A 137 -44.22 -21.31 1.82
C GLU A 137 -43.76 -20.04 1.07
N SER A 138 -44.51 -18.95 1.17
CA SER A 138 -44.10 -17.65 0.63
C SER A 138 -42.82 -17.12 1.29
N TYR A 139 -42.69 -17.23 2.61
CA TYR A 139 -41.48 -16.84 3.34
C TYR A 139 -40.28 -17.72 3.00
N ARG A 140 -40.46 -19.03 2.85
CA ARG A 140 -39.41 -19.95 2.40
C ARG A 140 -38.90 -19.60 1.00
N ASN A 141 -39.81 -19.33 0.07
CA ASN A 141 -39.45 -18.91 -1.29
C ASN A 141 -38.66 -17.58 -1.29
N ARG A 142 -39.09 -16.60 -0.49
CA ARG A 142 -38.36 -15.31 -0.33
C ARG A 142 -36.98 -15.51 0.28
N MET A 143 -36.85 -16.41 1.25
CA MET A 143 -35.57 -16.74 1.87
C MET A 143 -34.61 -17.35 0.85
N GLN A 144 -35.06 -18.32 0.07
CA GLN A 144 -34.24 -18.95 -0.98
C GLN A 144 -33.82 -17.95 -2.07
N GLN A 145 -34.70 -17.02 -2.46
CA GLN A 145 -34.35 -15.94 -3.38
C GLN A 145 -33.26 -15.03 -2.80
N LYS A 146 -33.37 -14.64 -1.53
CA LYS A 146 -32.38 -13.78 -0.87
C LYS A 146 -31.05 -14.48 -0.64
N GLU A 147 -31.05 -15.77 -0.37
CA GLU A 147 -29.84 -16.59 -0.29
C GLU A 147 -29.12 -16.65 -1.65
N SER A 148 -29.87 -16.86 -2.73
CA SER A 148 -29.33 -16.84 -4.09
C SER A 148 -28.73 -15.49 -4.47
N GLU A 149 -29.38 -14.39 -4.10
CA GLU A 149 -28.86 -13.03 -4.28
C GLU A 149 -27.58 -12.81 -3.46
N SER A 150 -27.54 -13.27 -2.21
CA SER A 150 -26.37 -13.16 -1.33
C SER A 150 -25.16 -13.90 -1.93
N ASN A 151 -25.35 -15.15 -2.37
CA ASN A 151 -24.30 -15.94 -2.98
C ASN A 151 -23.75 -15.30 -4.26
N ARG A 152 -24.63 -14.68 -5.06
CA ARG A 152 -24.20 -13.93 -6.25
C ARG A 152 -23.33 -12.73 -5.87
N ILE A 153 -23.69 -11.97 -4.85
CA ILE A 153 -22.92 -10.82 -4.38
C ILE A 153 -21.54 -11.25 -3.87
N VAL A 154 -21.44 -12.36 -3.12
CA VAL A 154 -20.16 -12.90 -2.66
C VAL A 154 -19.24 -13.21 -3.85
N GLN A 155 -19.77 -13.89 -4.88
CA GLN A 155 -19.00 -14.17 -6.10
C GLN A 155 -18.59 -12.90 -6.85
N GLU A 156 -19.47 -11.90 -6.95
CA GLU A 156 -19.14 -10.61 -7.56
C GLU A 156 -18.01 -9.88 -6.81
N VAL A 157 -17.99 -9.95 -5.48
CA VAL A 157 -16.94 -9.38 -4.64
C VAL A 157 -15.60 -10.10 -4.86
N LEU A 158 -15.59 -11.43 -4.93
CA LEU A 158 -14.38 -12.20 -5.23
C LEU A 158 -13.80 -11.81 -6.60
N LEU A 159 -14.64 -11.78 -7.63
CA LEU A 159 -14.22 -11.35 -8.97
C LEU A 159 -13.74 -9.90 -9.02
N PHE A 160 -14.30 -9.03 -8.18
CA PHE A 160 -13.87 -7.65 -8.06
C PHE A 160 -12.52 -7.52 -7.36
N LYS A 161 -12.29 -8.30 -6.29
CA LYS A 161 -11.00 -8.41 -5.61
C LYS A 161 -9.92 -8.84 -6.60
N ASP A 162 -10.17 -9.88 -7.40
CA ASP A 162 -9.22 -10.37 -8.42
C ASP A 162 -8.88 -9.29 -9.45
N LYS A 163 -9.89 -8.52 -9.90
CA LYS A 163 -9.68 -7.40 -10.83
C LYS A 163 -8.84 -6.29 -10.21
N ILE A 164 -9.04 -5.96 -8.93
CA ILE A 164 -8.22 -4.98 -8.22
C ILE A 164 -6.80 -5.50 -8.09
N GLN A 165 -6.61 -6.73 -7.62
CA GLN A 165 -5.28 -7.32 -7.45
C GLN A 165 -4.53 -7.32 -8.77
N LYS A 166 -5.18 -7.72 -9.86
CA LYS A 166 -4.61 -7.67 -11.21
C LYS A 166 -4.25 -6.24 -11.63
N ALA A 167 -5.14 -5.27 -11.43
CA ALA A 167 -4.86 -3.87 -11.76
C ALA A 167 -3.72 -3.27 -10.91
N VAL A 168 -3.58 -3.71 -9.65
CA VAL A 168 -2.47 -3.33 -8.77
C VAL A 168 -1.16 -3.98 -9.23
N ILE A 169 -1.17 -5.26 -9.62
CA ILE A 169 0.00 -5.97 -10.16
C ILE A 169 0.45 -5.33 -11.48
N ASP A 170 -0.49 -5.07 -12.40
CA ASP A 170 -0.21 -4.44 -13.70
C ASP A 170 0.38 -3.04 -13.50
N LYS A 171 -0.09 -2.29 -12.49
CA LYS A 171 0.48 -0.98 -12.13
C LYS A 171 1.78 -1.08 -11.33
N LYS A 172 2.01 -2.12 -10.53
CA LYS A 172 3.32 -2.41 -9.93
C LYS A 172 4.38 -2.65 -11.00
N GLY A 173 4.02 -3.13 -12.19
CA GLY A 173 4.89 -3.15 -13.37
C GLY A 173 5.41 -1.77 -13.81
N LEU A 174 4.67 -0.69 -13.51
CA LEU A 174 5.12 0.70 -13.71
C LEU A 174 5.89 1.28 -12.51
N PHE A 175 5.88 0.57 -11.37
CA PHE A 175 6.61 0.89 -10.14
C PHE A 175 7.56 -0.25 -9.77
N ILE A 176 8.17 -0.92 -10.76
CA ILE A 176 9.28 -1.81 -10.50
C ILE A 176 10.39 -0.89 -10.00
N LYS A 177 10.60 -0.85 -8.67
CA LYS A 177 11.91 -0.45 -8.12
C LYS A 177 12.90 -1.33 -8.86
N GLU A 178 13.70 -0.72 -9.73
CA GLU A 178 14.72 -1.44 -10.46
C GLU A 178 15.54 -2.22 -9.44
N THR A 179 15.60 -3.54 -9.61
CA THR A 179 16.35 -4.39 -8.69
C THR A 179 17.84 -4.08 -8.84
N PRO A 180 18.62 -4.13 -7.74
CA PRO A 180 20.07 -3.94 -7.80
C PRO A 180 20.69 -4.96 -8.77
N ASP A 181 21.36 -4.46 -9.81
CA ASP A 181 21.89 -5.29 -10.89
C ASP A 181 23.36 -5.66 -10.63
N MET A 182 23.57 -6.64 -9.74
CA MET A 182 24.90 -7.20 -9.47
C MET A 182 25.46 -7.99 -10.66
N LYS A 183 24.60 -8.44 -11.58
CA LYS A 183 25.01 -9.16 -12.79
C LYS A 183 25.75 -8.22 -13.75
N MET A 184 25.25 -7.00 -13.93
CA MET A 184 25.96 -5.96 -14.68
C MET A 184 27.33 -5.66 -14.08
N VAL A 185 27.41 -5.50 -12.75
CA VAL A 185 28.69 -5.24 -12.07
C VAL A 185 29.68 -6.38 -12.28
N ALA A 186 29.24 -7.64 -12.16
CA ALA A 186 30.06 -8.82 -12.44
C ALA A 186 30.56 -8.87 -13.90
N GLU A 187 29.74 -8.45 -14.86
CA GLU A 187 30.11 -8.42 -16.28
C GLU A 187 31.11 -7.31 -16.60
N LEU A 188 31.00 -6.14 -15.95
CA LEU A 188 31.92 -5.02 -16.13
C LEU A 188 33.28 -5.27 -15.49
N ILE A 189 33.32 -5.89 -14.31
CA ILE A 189 34.58 -6.26 -13.64
C ILE A 189 35.22 -7.47 -14.35
N GLY A 190 34.40 -8.41 -14.81
CA GLY A 190 34.83 -9.67 -15.40
C GLY A 190 34.72 -10.82 -14.41
N VAL A 191 34.01 -11.87 -14.83
CA VAL A 191 33.67 -13.05 -14.02
C VAL A 191 34.91 -13.71 -13.42
N ASP A 192 35.99 -13.83 -14.20
CA ASP A 192 37.25 -14.44 -13.77
C ASP A 192 38.03 -13.56 -12.76
N SER A 193 37.93 -12.24 -12.90
CA SER A 193 38.56 -11.31 -11.95
C SER A 193 37.83 -11.35 -10.62
N VAL A 194 36.49 -11.40 -10.63
CA VAL A 194 35.72 -11.39 -9.38
C VAL A 194 35.94 -12.64 -8.52
N GLU A 195 36.15 -13.81 -9.13
CA GLU A 195 36.39 -15.05 -8.38
C GLU A 195 37.81 -15.12 -7.79
N SER A 196 38.79 -14.56 -8.50
CA SER A 196 40.21 -14.63 -8.12
C SER A 196 40.69 -13.47 -7.24
N SER A 197 39.99 -12.33 -7.27
CA SER A 197 40.36 -11.12 -6.55
C SER A 197 39.89 -11.12 -5.08
N THR A 198 40.67 -10.46 -4.24
CA THR A 198 40.31 -10.15 -2.85
C THR A 198 39.29 -9.01 -2.80
N LEU A 199 38.59 -8.85 -1.67
CA LEU A 199 37.62 -7.75 -1.50
C LEU A 199 38.24 -6.36 -1.70
N VAL A 200 39.52 -6.19 -1.36
CA VAL A 200 40.24 -4.92 -1.54
C VAL A 200 40.45 -4.63 -3.03
N GLU A 201 40.94 -5.61 -3.78
CA GLU A 201 41.14 -5.50 -5.23
C GLU A 201 39.81 -5.28 -5.96
N LEU A 202 38.73 -5.96 -5.53
CA LEU A 202 37.38 -5.75 -6.05
C LEU A 202 36.87 -4.32 -5.83
N ASN A 203 37.17 -3.71 -4.70
CA ASN A 203 36.79 -2.32 -4.44
C ASN A 203 37.59 -1.35 -5.31
N GLU A 204 38.86 -1.66 -5.62
CA GLU A 204 39.64 -0.88 -6.58
C GLU A 204 39.06 -1.00 -7.99
N GLU A 205 38.75 -2.21 -8.44
CA GLU A 205 38.11 -2.46 -9.74
C GLU A 205 36.74 -1.79 -9.85
N LEU A 206 35.93 -1.85 -8.78
CA LEU A 206 34.63 -1.20 -8.71
C LEU A 206 34.73 0.33 -8.85
N ARG A 207 35.78 0.94 -8.28
CA ARG A 207 36.07 2.36 -8.44
C ARG A 207 36.52 2.71 -9.86
N LEU A 208 37.22 1.81 -10.56
CA LEU A 208 37.62 2.02 -11.96
C LEU A 208 36.40 2.03 -12.88
N ILE A 209 35.44 1.10 -12.67
CA ILE A 209 34.22 1.01 -13.49
C ILE A 209 33.11 1.98 -13.03
N TYR A 210 33.34 2.80 -12.00
CA TYR A 210 32.34 3.71 -11.43
C TYR A 210 31.64 4.58 -12.48
N ASN A 211 32.43 5.12 -13.42
CA ASN A 211 31.92 6.00 -14.48
C ASN A 211 31.23 5.23 -15.63
N GLU A 212 31.45 3.92 -15.72
CA GLU A 212 30.82 3.04 -16.72
C GLU A 212 29.43 2.57 -16.28
N ILE A 213 29.18 2.54 -14.97
CA ILE A 213 27.87 2.23 -14.40
C ILE A 213 26.96 3.46 -14.52
N PRO A 214 25.76 3.38 -15.12
CA PRO A 214 24.81 4.48 -15.19
C PRO A 214 24.45 5.02 -13.80
N GLU A 215 24.30 6.34 -13.67
CA GLU A 215 24.02 7.01 -12.39
C GLU A 215 22.79 6.43 -11.68
N ALA A 216 21.71 6.17 -12.43
CA ALA A 216 20.51 5.53 -11.89
C ALA A 216 20.81 4.19 -11.22
N LYS A 217 21.67 3.36 -11.82
CA LYS A 217 22.09 2.07 -11.27
C LYS A 217 22.94 2.25 -10.01
N ARG A 218 23.86 3.20 -9.99
CA ARG A 218 24.68 3.48 -8.79
C ARG A 218 23.82 3.84 -7.59
N THR A 219 22.83 4.69 -7.78
CA THR A 219 21.88 5.07 -6.72
C THR A 219 21.12 3.86 -6.17
N ILE A 220 20.68 2.96 -7.06
CA ILE A 220 20.01 1.71 -6.66
C ILE A 220 20.97 0.80 -5.87
N LEU A 221 22.24 0.68 -6.29
CA LEU A 221 23.21 -0.15 -5.57
C LEU A 221 23.47 0.34 -4.15
N ILE A 222 23.48 1.67 -3.95
CA ILE A 222 23.61 2.31 -2.63
C ILE A 222 22.31 2.13 -1.82
N GLU A 223 21.14 2.37 -2.43
CA GLU A 223 19.83 2.24 -1.75
C GLU A 223 19.58 0.81 -1.24
N TYR A 224 20.05 -0.19 -1.98
CA TYR A 224 19.93 -1.61 -1.62
C TYR A 224 21.10 -2.13 -0.78
N GLU A 225 21.96 -1.25 -0.26
CA GLU A 225 23.12 -1.57 0.58
C GLU A 225 24.06 -2.60 -0.07
N MET A 226 24.13 -2.67 -1.40
CA MET A 226 25.10 -3.51 -2.10
C MET A 226 26.49 -2.87 -2.07
N VAL A 227 26.51 -1.53 -2.10
CA VAL A 227 27.71 -0.71 -1.94
C VAL A 227 27.45 0.38 -0.90
N ASN A 228 28.50 0.87 -0.23
CA ASN A 228 28.41 1.97 0.71
C ASN A 228 28.43 3.35 0.00
N GLU A 229 28.40 4.44 0.77
CA GLU A 229 28.43 5.82 0.25
C GLU A 229 29.72 6.14 -0.54
N ASP A 230 30.83 5.47 -0.21
CA ASP A 230 32.12 5.55 -0.93
C ASP A 230 32.19 4.61 -2.14
N PHE A 231 31.08 3.95 -2.48
CA PHE A 231 30.94 2.98 -3.56
C PHE A 231 31.85 1.75 -3.42
N GLU A 232 32.07 1.29 -2.19
CA GLU A 232 32.74 0.04 -1.85
C GLU A 232 31.74 -1.06 -1.54
N LEU A 233 32.07 -2.31 -1.89
CA LEU A 233 31.19 -3.47 -1.66
C LEU A 233 30.92 -3.68 -0.17
N THR A 234 29.64 -3.79 0.17
CA THR A 234 29.24 -4.26 1.50
C THR A 234 29.34 -5.80 1.55
N ARG A 235 29.19 -6.36 2.76
CA ARG A 235 29.09 -7.82 2.94
C ARG A 235 27.93 -8.43 2.15
N LEU A 236 26.81 -7.70 2.02
CA LEU A 236 25.64 -8.14 1.25
C LEU A 236 25.94 -8.09 -0.25
N GLY A 237 26.50 -6.98 -0.73
CA GLY A 237 26.89 -6.80 -2.13
C GLY A 237 27.89 -7.85 -2.60
N TYR A 238 28.95 -8.09 -1.82
CA TYR A 238 29.92 -9.14 -2.13
C TYR A 238 29.28 -10.53 -2.26
N LYS A 239 28.36 -10.87 -1.33
CA LYS A 239 27.68 -12.18 -1.36
C LYS A 239 26.81 -12.34 -2.61
N GLU A 240 26.04 -11.32 -2.97
CA GLU A 240 25.17 -11.37 -4.16
C GLU A 240 26.00 -11.31 -5.45
N LEU A 241 27.08 -10.52 -5.49
CA LEU A 241 28.02 -10.50 -6.61
C LEU A 241 28.61 -11.90 -6.88
N MET A 242 29.14 -12.57 -5.85
CA MET A 242 29.69 -13.92 -5.97
C MET A 242 28.64 -14.95 -6.40
N LYS A 243 27.39 -14.78 -5.98
CA LYS A 243 26.28 -15.66 -6.37
C LYS A 243 25.91 -15.47 -7.84
N GLU A 244 25.91 -14.24 -8.34
CA GLU A 244 25.68 -13.96 -9.76
C GLU A 244 26.83 -14.47 -10.65
N VAL A 245 28.09 -14.29 -10.23
CA VAL A 245 29.27 -14.86 -10.90
C VAL A 245 29.15 -16.38 -11.06
N ARG A 246 28.82 -17.10 -9.98
CA ARG A 246 28.60 -18.56 -10.03
C ARG A 246 27.46 -18.98 -10.96
N LYS A 247 26.42 -18.16 -11.12
CA LYS A 247 25.32 -18.42 -12.06
C LYS A 247 25.78 -18.19 -13.50
N LEU A 248 26.50 -17.10 -13.75
CA LEU A 248 27.07 -16.76 -15.05
C LEU A 248 28.01 -17.86 -15.53
N GLU A 249 28.92 -18.36 -14.69
CA GLU A 249 29.80 -19.48 -15.02
C GLU A 249 29.06 -20.76 -15.39
N LYS A 250 28.06 -21.16 -14.58
CA LYS A 250 27.25 -22.36 -14.87
C LYS A 250 26.57 -22.25 -16.23
N LYS A 251 26.08 -21.06 -16.56
CA LYS A 251 25.46 -20.77 -17.84
C LYS A 251 26.48 -20.84 -18.98
N THR A 252 27.67 -20.27 -18.80
CA THR A 252 28.75 -20.32 -19.81
C THR A 252 29.23 -21.75 -20.05
N ARG A 253 29.41 -22.57 -19.00
CA ARG A 253 29.82 -23.98 -19.13
C ARG A 253 28.77 -24.84 -19.86
N GLN A 254 27.47 -24.60 -19.62
CA GLN A 254 26.39 -25.30 -20.32
C GLN A 254 26.29 -24.96 -21.82
N VAL A 255 26.73 -23.77 -22.23
CA VAL A 255 26.73 -23.35 -23.65
C VAL A 255 27.93 -23.91 -24.41
N VAL A 256 29.04 -24.23 -23.73
CA VAL A 256 30.25 -24.80 -24.34
C VAL A 256 30.16 -26.33 -24.49
N GLU A 257 29.25 -27.00 -23.75
CA GLU A 257 28.98 -28.45 -23.85
C GLU A 257 27.87 -28.83 -24.86
N GLN A 258 27.30 -27.86 -25.60
CA GLN A 258 26.36 -28.09 -26.71
C GLN A 258 27.03 -27.86 -28.07
#